data_AF-A0A1Y5LRQ3-F1
#
_entry.id   AF-A0A1Y5LRQ3-F1
#
_cell.length_a   1.000
_cell.length_b   1.000
_cell.length_c   1.000
_cell.angle_alpha   90.00
_cell.angle_beta   90.00
_cell.angle_gamma   90.00
#
_symmetry.space_group_name_H-M   'P 1'
#
loop_
_entity.id
_entity.type
_entity.pdbx_description
1 polymer ?
#
loop_
_entity_poly.entity_id
_entity_poly.type
_entity_poly.pdbx_seq_one_letter_code
_entity_poly.pdbx_strand_id
1 'polypeptide(L)'
;MTCDGGPVYTLTDTLTVTDDLVTNSGGRLHVRTTLTQSITGIPLDPSLPGVTATSEGHGIFTTSPQGAAAQAFVGTTTAQYSDGTQVTTREVDHVTVTPDRRIHAFSRCN
;
A
#
# COMPACT_ATOMS: atom_id res chain seq x y z
N MET A 1 -9.61 9.48 -5.22
CA MET A 1 -10.65 10.33 -4.63
C MET A 1 -10.75 9.88 -3.17
N THR A 2 -10.00 10.51 -2.27
CA THR A 2 -10.18 10.30 -0.84
C THR A 2 -11.39 11.12 -0.44
N CYS A 3 -12.46 10.45 0.00
CA CYS A 3 -13.58 11.14 0.62
C CYS A 3 -13.12 11.59 2.01
N ASP A 4 -12.43 12.72 2.09
CA ASP A 4 -12.20 13.40 3.37
C ASP A 4 -13.56 13.69 4.00
N GLY A 5 -13.78 13.21 5.23
CA GLY A 5 -15.05 13.33 5.96
C GLY A 5 -15.81 12.01 6.18
N GLY A 6 -15.21 10.86 5.85
CA GLY A 6 -15.77 9.56 6.22
C GLY A 6 -15.90 9.39 7.75
N PRO A 7 -16.75 8.44 8.19
CA PRO A 7 -16.95 8.18 9.60
C PRO A 7 -15.66 7.75 10.31
N VAL A 8 -15.56 8.12 11.59
CA VAL A 8 -14.36 7.87 12.40
C VAL A 8 -14.45 6.48 13.05
N TYR A 9 -13.37 5.72 12.93
CA TYR A 9 -13.21 4.40 13.52
C TYR A 9 -12.02 4.36 14.48
N THR A 10 -12.13 3.57 15.54
CA THR A 10 -10.96 3.03 16.24
C THR A 10 -10.44 1.85 15.41
N LEU A 11 -9.21 1.96 14.92
CA LEU A 11 -8.58 0.94 14.07
C LEU A 11 -7.55 0.15 14.86
N THR A 12 -7.60 -1.17 14.70
CA THR A 12 -6.50 -2.08 15.02
C THR A 12 -5.92 -2.56 13.69
N ASP A 13 -4.62 -2.33 13.49
CA ASP A 13 -3.91 -2.67 12.25
C ASP A 13 -2.73 -3.59 12.57
N THR A 14 -2.66 -4.72 11.87
CA THR A 14 -1.50 -5.59 11.84
C THR A 14 -0.92 -5.60 10.44
N LEU A 15 0.29 -5.07 10.30
CA LEU A 15 1.02 -5.00 9.05
C LEU A 15 2.26 -5.91 9.12
N THR A 16 2.39 -6.80 8.14
CA THR A 16 3.61 -7.56 7.89
C THR A 16 4.22 -7.14 6.56
N VAL A 17 5.50 -6.79 6.60
CA VAL A 17 6.29 -6.45 5.41
C VAL A 17 7.46 -7.42 5.34
N THR A 18 7.63 -8.06 4.18
CA THR A 18 8.79 -8.90 3.88
C THR A 18 9.54 -8.29 2.71
N ASP A 19 10.82 -8.01 2.92
CA ASP A 19 11.70 -7.50 1.89
C ASP A 19 12.79 -8.52 1.54
N ASP A 20 12.87 -8.87 0.26
CA ASP A 20 13.99 -9.63 -0.31
C ASP A 20 14.95 -8.67 -1.01
N LEU A 21 16.12 -8.48 -0.41
CA LEU A 21 17.13 -7.56 -0.90
C LEU A 21 18.22 -8.28 -1.69
N VAL A 22 18.51 -7.78 -2.90
CA VAL A 22 19.63 -8.22 -3.72
C VAL A 22 20.46 -7.01 -4.13
N THR A 23 21.72 -7.00 -3.71
CA THR A 23 22.71 -6.00 -4.17
C THR A 23 23.62 -6.64 -5.21
N ASN A 24 23.62 -6.10 -6.43
CA ASN A 24 24.48 -6.60 -7.50
C ASN A 24 25.87 -5.96 -7.45
N SER A 25 26.86 -6.60 -8.07
CA SER A 25 28.28 -6.17 -8.09
C SER A 25 28.52 -4.74 -8.58
N GLY A 26 27.58 -4.15 -9.32
CA GLY A 26 27.60 -2.76 -9.76
C GLY A 26 26.99 -1.75 -8.77
N GLY A 27 26.67 -2.14 -7.53
CA GLY A 27 26.08 -1.26 -6.50
C GLY A 27 24.58 -0.97 -6.71
N ARG A 28 23.91 -1.71 -7.59
CA ARG A 28 22.45 -1.63 -7.79
C ARG A 28 21.75 -2.45 -6.72
N LEU A 29 20.77 -1.84 -6.05
CA LEU A 29 19.86 -2.53 -5.13
C LEU A 29 18.58 -2.92 -5.89
N HIS A 30 18.14 -4.15 -5.68
CA HIS A 30 16.82 -4.64 -6.08
C HIS A 30 16.13 -5.16 -4.82
N VAL A 31 14.96 -4.62 -4.49
CA VAL A 31 14.14 -5.06 -3.37
C VAL A 31 12.82 -5.55 -3.92
N ARG A 32 12.44 -6.77 -3.54
CA ARG A 32 11.06 -7.25 -3.70
C ARG A 32 10.38 -7.18 -2.35
N THR A 33 9.22 -6.54 -2.32
CA THR A 33 8.45 -6.32 -1.10
C THR A 33 7.15 -7.09 -1.22
N THR A 34 6.81 -7.88 -0.20
CA THR A 34 5.48 -8.45 -0.01
C THR A 34 4.87 -7.82 1.23
N LEU A 35 3.65 -7.32 1.08
CA LEU A 35 2.88 -6.70 2.14
C LEU A 35 1.62 -7.51 2.40
N THR A 36 1.38 -7.85 3.66
CA THR A 36 0.08 -8.35 4.12
C THR A 36 -0.40 -7.50 5.29
N GLN A 37 -1.66 -7.09 5.24
CA GLN A 37 -2.24 -6.21 6.25
C GLN A 37 -3.60 -6.75 6.67
N SER A 38 -3.91 -6.65 7.96
CA SER A 38 -5.23 -6.95 8.51
C SER A 38 -5.68 -5.79 9.40
N ILE A 39 -6.84 -5.23 9.08
CA ILE A 39 -7.42 -4.08 9.77
C ILE A 39 -8.75 -4.51 10.36
N THR A 40 -9.00 -4.16 11.62
CA THR A 40 -10.34 -4.18 12.22
C THR A 40 -10.69 -2.77 12.66
N GLY A 41 -11.84 -2.28 12.22
CA GLY A 41 -12.37 -0.97 12.59
C GLY A 41 -13.68 -1.08 13.35
N ILE A 42 -13.75 -0.41 14.49
CA ILE A 42 -14.98 -0.22 15.27
C ILE A 42 -15.38 1.25 15.16
N PRO A 43 -16.57 1.58 14.63
CA PRO A 43 -16.98 2.97 14.45
C PRO A 43 -17.21 3.64 15.80
N LEU A 44 -16.92 4.94 15.89
CA LEU A 44 -17.24 5.72 17.09
C LEU A 44 -18.74 6.00 17.21
N ASP A 45 -19.44 6.12 16.08
CA ASP A 45 -20.90 6.10 16.03
C ASP A 45 -21.39 4.64 15.91
N PRO A 46 -22.06 4.09 16.94
CA PRO A 46 -22.48 2.68 16.94
C PRO A 46 -23.63 2.37 15.96
N SER A 47 -24.22 3.37 15.31
CA SER A 47 -25.21 3.17 14.25
C SER A 47 -24.59 2.76 12.90
N LEU A 48 -23.27 2.92 12.76
CA LEU A 48 -22.52 2.56 11.56
C LEU A 48 -21.98 1.13 11.64
N PRO A 49 -21.74 0.47 10.49
CA PRO A 49 -21.19 -0.89 10.48
C PRO A 49 -19.73 -0.92 10.91
N GLY A 50 -19.34 -1.96 11.65
CA GLY A 50 -17.92 -2.30 11.84
C GLY A 50 -17.30 -2.78 10.53
N VAL A 51 -15.97 -2.76 10.45
CA VAL A 51 -15.23 -3.19 9.26
C VAL A 51 -14.10 -4.15 9.62
N THR A 52 -13.91 -5.20 8.84
CA THR A 52 -12.67 -5.98 8.77
C THR A 52 -12.12 -5.90 7.37
N ALA A 53 -10.83 -5.62 7.23
CA ALA A 53 -10.19 -5.52 5.92
C ALA A 53 -8.88 -6.30 5.88
N THR A 54 -8.62 -6.93 4.75
CA THR A 54 -7.37 -7.62 4.46
C THR A 54 -6.76 -7.07 3.19
N SER A 55 -5.47 -6.73 3.24
CA SER A 55 -4.71 -6.27 2.09
C SER A 55 -3.58 -7.24 1.79
N GLU A 56 -3.33 -7.47 0.51
CA GLU A 56 -2.11 -8.10 0.02
C GLU A 56 -1.53 -7.23 -1.09
N GLY A 57 -0.21 -7.00 -1.07
CA GLY A 57 0.46 -6.23 -2.09
C GLY A 57 1.88 -6.69 -2.36
N HIS A 58 2.33 -6.41 -3.58
CA HIS A 58 3.64 -6.78 -4.08
C HIS A 58 4.31 -5.55 -4.70
N GLY A 59 5.54 -5.31 -4.28
CA GLY A 59 6.35 -4.17 -4.70
C GLY A 59 7.70 -4.59 -5.25
N ILE A 60 8.22 -3.81 -6.18
CA ILE A 60 9.60 -3.87 -6.65
C ILE A 60 10.19 -2.48 -6.52
N PHE A 61 11.34 -2.38 -5.86
CA PHE A 61 12.15 -1.17 -5.80
C PHE A 61 13.53 -1.43 -6.38
N THR A 62 14.03 -0.51 -7.19
CA THR A 62 15.36 -0.60 -7.81
C THR A 62 16.11 0.72 -7.72
N THR A 63 17.41 0.65 -7.51
CA THR A 63 18.31 1.81 -7.55
C THR A 63 19.36 1.68 -8.64
N SER A 64 19.85 2.84 -9.08
CA SER A 64 21.05 2.98 -9.90
C SER A 64 22.18 3.62 -9.08
N PRO A 65 23.45 3.37 -9.42
CA PRO A 65 24.59 4.02 -8.76
C PRO A 65 24.61 5.54 -8.93
N GLN A 66 23.95 6.05 -9.98
CA GLN A 66 23.84 7.47 -10.28
C GLN A 66 22.73 8.17 -9.47
N GLY A 67 22.09 7.46 -8.53
CA GLY A 67 21.09 8.03 -7.63
C GLY A 67 19.66 8.04 -8.16
N ALA A 68 19.41 7.52 -9.38
CA ALA A 68 18.05 7.27 -9.83
C ALA A 68 17.46 6.04 -9.14
N ALA A 69 16.15 6.06 -8.90
CA ALA A 69 15.40 4.94 -8.35
C ALA A 69 14.04 4.77 -9.02
N ALA A 70 13.50 3.56 -9.01
CA ALA A 70 12.16 3.28 -9.49
C ALA A 70 11.47 2.28 -8.56
N GLN A 71 10.20 2.52 -8.30
CA GLN A 71 9.31 1.69 -7.53
C GLN A 71 8.05 1.40 -8.35
N ALA A 72 7.61 0.15 -8.32
CA ALA A 72 6.27 -0.25 -8.72
C ALA A 72 5.64 -1.05 -7.59
N PHE A 73 4.41 -0.73 -7.22
CA PHE A 73 3.63 -1.48 -6.25
C PHE A 73 2.24 -1.77 -6.80
N VAL A 74 1.71 -2.94 -6.46
CA VAL A 74 0.34 -3.33 -6.73
C VAL A 74 -0.22 -3.98 -5.47
N GLY A 75 -1.33 -3.45 -4.97
CA GLY A 75 -2.03 -3.97 -3.81
C GLY A 75 -3.50 -4.19 -4.09
N THR A 76 -4.11 -5.14 -3.37
CA THR A 76 -5.57 -5.31 -3.33
C THR A 76 -6.00 -5.38 -1.89
N THR A 77 -7.01 -4.58 -1.53
CA THR A 77 -7.65 -4.60 -0.22
C THR A 77 -9.09 -5.02 -0.39
N THR A 78 -9.53 -5.97 0.43
CA THR A 78 -10.95 -6.34 0.54
C THR A 78 -11.43 -6.02 1.94
N ALA A 79 -12.47 -5.19 2.04
CA ALA A 79 -13.12 -4.79 3.26
C ALA A 79 -14.53 -5.40 3.33
N GLN A 80 -14.84 -6.00 4.48
CA GLN A 80 -16.13 -6.55 4.85
C GLN A 80 -16.73 -5.72 5.97
N TYR A 81 -17.95 -5.24 5.76
CA TYR A 81 -18.71 -4.48 6.73
C TYR A 81 -19.72 -5.37 7.45
N SER A 82 -20.01 -5.06 8.72
CA SER A 82 -20.93 -5.86 9.53
C SER A 82 -22.39 -5.82 9.06
N ASP A 83 -22.75 -4.87 8.19
CA ASP A 83 -24.05 -4.81 7.51
C ASP A 83 -24.13 -5.76 6.29
N GLY A 84 -23.05 -6.49 6.00
CA GLY A 84 -22.94 -7.42 4.88
C GLY A 84 -22.35 -6.80 3.61
N THR A 85 -22.07 -5.50 3.59
CA THR A 85 -21.44 -4.82 2.45
C THR A 85 -20.00 -5.30 2.27
N GLN A 86 -19.60 -5.51 1.02
CA GLN A 86 -18.22 -5.81 0.63
C GLN A 86 -17.69 -4.72 -0.31
N VAL A 87 -16.47 -4.26 -0.06
CA VAL A 87 -15.75 -3.35 -0.96
C VAL A 87 -14.37 -3.93 -1.23
N THR A 88 -14.01 -4.04 -2.51
CA THR A 88 -12.65 -4.38 -2.92
C THR A 88 -12.06 -3.20 -3.68
N THR A 89 -10.85 -2.83 -3.31
CA THR A 89 -10.08 -1.78 -4.00
C THR A 89 -8.75 -2.35 -4.46
N ARG A 90 -8.30 -1.91 -5.62
CA ARG A 90 -6.97 -2.24 -6.15
C ARG A 90 -6.16 -0.99 -6.34
N GLU A 91 -4.99 -0.94 -5.71
CA GLU A 91 -4.03 0.14 -5.79
C GLU A 91 -2.87 -0.24 -6.71
N VAL A 92 -2.41 0.74 -7.50
CA VAL A 92 -1.20 0.66 -8.30
C VAL A 92 -0.42 1.94 -8.11
N ASP A 93 0.82 1.81 -7.69
CA ASP A 93 1.74 2.94 -7.55
C ASP A 93 2.97 2.77 -8.42
N HIS A 94 3.36 3.85 -9.07
CA HIS A 94 4.61 3.99 -9.78
C HIS A 94 5.32 5.25 -9.31
N VAL A 95 6.53 5.09 -8.79
CA VAL A 95 7.37 6.19 -8.36
C VAL A 95 8.70 6.10 -9.09
N THR A 96 9.14 7.19 -9.68
CA THR A 96 10.50 7.31 -10.21
C THR A 96 11.18 8.51 -9.58
N VAL A 97 12.43 8.32 -9.19
CA VAL A 97 13.32 9.35 -8.68
C VAL A 97 14.44 9.50 -9.69
N THR A 98 14.59 10.70 -10.24
CA THR A 98 15.65 11.03 -11.19
C THR A 98 16.97 11.31 -10.45
N PRO A 99 18.14 11.28 -11.14
CA PRO A 99 19.43 11.61 -10.51
C PRO A 99 19.49 13.00 -9.86
N ASP A 100 18.76 13.97 -10.41
CA ASP A 100 18.60 15.33 -9.85
C ASP A 100 17.52 15.40 -8.74
N ARG A 101 17.08 14.25 -8.23
CA ARG A 101 16.15 14.07 -7.11
C ARG A 101 14.74 14.62 -7.35
N ARG A 102 14.29 14.69 -8.60
CA ARG A 102 12.87 14.93 -8.90
C ARG A 102 12.09 13.64 -8.73
N ILE A 103 10.89 13.76 -8.16
CA ILE A 103 9.99 12.64 -7.91
C ILE A 103 8.83 12.74 -8.91
N HIS A 104 8.63 11.69 -9.69
CA HIS A 104 7.43 11.51 -10.49
C HIS A 104 6.66 10.33 -9.91
N ALA A 105 5.49 10.61 -9.35
CA ALA A 105 4.63 9.62 -8.73
C ALA A 105 3.28 9.56 -9.47
N PHE A 106 2.79 8.35 -9.64
CA PHE A 106 1.46 8.04 -10.14
C PHE A 106 0.85 6.98 -9.25
N SER A 107 -0.37 7.25 -8.77
CA SER A 107 -1.16 6.33 -7.96
C SER A 107 -2.54 6.19 -8.57
N ARG A 108 -3.04 4.96 -8.67
CA ARG A 108 -4.38 4.67 -9.17
C ARG A 108 -5.06 3.64 -8.27
N CYS A 109 -6.24 4.01 -7.78
CA CYS A 109 -7.16 3.09 -7.13
C CYS A 109 -8.32 2.78 -8.09
N ASN A 110 -8.79 1.53 -8.14
CA ASN A 110 -10.06 1.15 -8.76
C ASN A 110 -10.88 0.28 -7.82
#